data_AF-A0A357QUN7-F1
#
_entry.id   AF-A0A357QUN7-F1
#
_cell.length_a   1.000
_cell.length_b   1.000
_cell.length_c   1.000
_cell.angle_alpha   90.00
_cell.angle_beta   90.00
_cell.angle_gamma   90.00
#
_symmetry.space_group_name_H-M   'P 1'
#
loop_
_entity.id
_entity.type
_entity.pdbx_description
1 polymer ?
#
loop_
_entity_poly.entity_id
_entity_poly.type
_entity_poly.pdbx_seq_one_letter_code
_entity_poly.pdbx_strand_id
1 'polypeptide(L)' 'MSETDFRKQLLLNEFKTLSKGKSKEELLPLVFALSQKAKQAGIQFTKQDCEMIYKQIVPGGNIPE' A
#
# COMPACT_ATOMS: atom_id res chain seq x y z
N MET A 1 10.45 17.65 -3.12
CA MET A 1 9.99 16.34 -2.64
C MET A 1 11.08 15.78 -1.74
N SER A 2 10.76 15.35 -0.51
CA SER A 2 11.79 14.80 0.37
C SER A 2 12.20 13.39 -0.10
N GLU A 3 13.39 12.92 0.28
CA GLU A 3 13.83 11.55 0.01
C GLU A 3 12.87 10.51 0.60
N THR A 4 12.30 10.81 1.77
CA THR A 4 11.29 9.97 2.43
C THR A 4 9.99 9.91 1.62
N ASP A 5 9.52 11.04 1.08
CA ASP A 5 8.35 11.06 0.21
C ASP A 5 8.59 10.28 -1.08
N PHE A 6 9.79 10.37 -1.66
CA PHE A 6 10.16 9.62 -2.85
C PHE A 6 10.12 8.11 -2.59
N ARG A 7 10.75 7.65 -1.50
CA ARG A 7 10.75 6.23 -1.12
C ARG A 7 9.33 5.71 -0.81
N LYS A 8 8.49 6.54 -0.17
CA LYS A 8 7.08 6.21 0.06
C LYS A 8 6.33 6.01 -1.25
N GLN A 9 6.46 6.93 -2.21
CA GLN A 9 5.83 6.80 -3.53
C GLN A 9 6.32 5.56 -4.28
N LEU A 10 7.62 5.23 -4.19
CA LEU A 10 8.17 4.03 -4.80
C LEU A 10 7.53 2.75 -4.25
N LEU A 11 7.40 2.64 -2.92
CA LEU A 11 6.75 1.48 -2.28
C LEU A 11 5.26 1.36 -2.68
N LEU A 12 4.54 2.48 -2.74
CA LEU A 12 3.14 2.50 -3.13
C LEU A 12 2.94 2.10 -4.62
N ASN A 13 3.85 2.52 -5.49
CA ASN A 13 3.82 2.16 -6.92
C ASN A 13 4.21 0.70 -7.15
N GLU A 14 5.17 0.18 -6.39
CA GLU A 14 5.51 -1.25 -6.38
C GLU A 14 4.29 -2.08 -5.98
N PHE A 15 3.63 -1.72 -4.87
CA PHE A 15 2.42 -2.40 -4.40
C PHE A 15 1.32 -2.41 -5.46
N LYS A 16 1.00 -1.25 -6.05
CA LYS A 16 0.00 -1.12 -7.14
C LYS A 16 0.28 -2.05 -8.33
N THR A 17 1.55 -2.15 -8.71
CA THR A 17 1.98 -3.00 -9.83
C THR A 17 1.79 -4.48 -9.50
N LEU A 18 2.20 -4.88 -8.29
CA LEU A 18 2.10 -6.26 -7.82
C LEU A 18 0.67 -6.69 -7.51
N SER A 19 -0.20 -5.76 -7.08
CA SER A 19 -1.59 -6.03 -6.72
C SER A 19 -2.51 -6.20 -7.93
N LYS A 20 -2.09 -5.77 -9.12
CA LYS A 20 -2.93 -5.78 -10.32
C LYS A 20 -3.29 -7.21 -10.73
N GLY A 21 -4.58 -7.50 -10.81
CA GLY A 21 -5.11 -8.80 -11.23
C GLY A 21 -4.95 -9.93 -10.19
N LYS A 22 -4.55 -9.59 -8.95
CA LYS A 22 -4.42 -10.54 -7.84
C LYS A 22 -5.75 -10.75 -7.11
N SER A 23 -5.96 -11.95 -6.59
CA SER A 23 -7.10 -12.24 -5.72
C SER A 23 -6.93 -11.58 -4.35
N LYS A 24 -8.01 -11.43 -3.59
CA LYS A 24 -7.94 -10.92 -2.20
C LYS A 24 -6.98 -11.70 -1.31
N GLU A 25 -6.93 -13.02 -1.47
CA GLU A 25 -6.06 -13.92 -0.71
C GLU A 25 -4.57 -13.66 -1.04
N GLU A 26 -4.27 -13.37 -2.31
CA GLU A 26 -2.91 -13.00 -2.74
C GLU A 26 -2.52 -11.57 -2.32
N LEU A 27 -3.48 -10.68 -2.10
CA LEU A 27 -3.23 -9.29 -1.69
C LEU A 27 -2.81 -9.17 -0.23
N LEU A 28 -3.32 -10.02 0.66
CA LEU A 28 -2.98 -10.00 2.10
C LEU A 28 -1.46 -10.12 2.35
N PRO A 29 -0.75 -11.11 1.77
CA PRO A 29 0.70 -11.19 1.84
C PRO A 29 1.42 -9.96 1.27
N LEU A 30 0.91 -9.36 0.20
CA LEU A 30 1.51 -8.16 -0.40
C LEU A 30 1.38 -6.93 0.51
N VAL A 31 0.25 -6.75 1.18
CA VAL A 31 0.06 -5.69 2.18
C VAL A 31 1.00 -5.88 3.36
N PHE A 32 1.15 -7.13 3.82
CA PHE A 32 2.11 -7.44 4.88
C PHE A 32 3.54 -7.10 4.46
N ALA A 33 3.96 -7.51 3.27
CA ALA A 33 5.28 -7.19 2.73
C ALA A 33 5.50 -5.67 2.61
N LEU A 34 4.52 -4.92 2.11
CA LEU A 34 4.54 -3.46 2.04
C LEU A 34 4.75 -2.83 3.43
N SER A 35 4.03 -3.33 4.44
CA SER A 35 4.13 -2.84 5.83
C SER A 35 5.54 -3.03 6.41
N GLN A 36 6.18 -4.17 6.12
CA GLN A 36 7.52 -4.48 6.60
C GLN A 36 8.57 -3.60 5.91
N LYS A 37 8.47 -3.43 4.58
CA LYS A 37 9.36 -2.54 3.82
C LYS A 37 9.24 -1.10 4.30
N ALA A 38 8.02 -0.60 4.52
CA ALA A 38 7.80 0.75 5.03
C ALA A 38 8.41 0.93 6.42
N LYS A 39 8.21 -0.03 7.34
CA LYS A 39 8.82 -0.02 8.67
C LYS A 39 10.35 0.03 8.62
N GLN A 40 10.97 -0.81 7.79
CA GLN A 40 12.44 -0.84 7.63
C GLN A 40 12.99 0.46 7.04
N ALA A 41 12.23 1.11 6.16
CA ALA A 41 12.59 2.38 5.56
C ALA A 41 12.26 3.61 6.43
N GLY A 42 11.69 3.41 7.64
CA GLY A 42 11.25 4.52 8.49
C GLY A 42 10.10 5.33 7.90
N ILE A 43 9.29 4.73 7.02
CA ILE A 43 8.18 5.38 6.33
C ILE A 43 6.89 5.16 7.11
N GLN A 44 6.19 6.26 7.38
CA GLN A 44 4.84 6.24 7.92
C GLN A 44 3.83 6.53 6.82
N PHE A 45 2.84 5.65 6.67
CA PHE A 45 1.72 5.88 5.76
C PHE A 45 0.70 6.82 6.39
N THR A 46 0.22 7.76 5.60
CA THR A 46 -0.90 8.63 5.96
C THR A 46 -2.23 7.90 5.79
N LYS A 47 -3.32 8.49 6.30
CA LYS A 47 -4.68 7.97 6.06
C LYS A 47 -4.97 7.78 4.56
N GLN A 48 -4.58 8.76 3.73
CA GLN A 48 -4.76 8.71 2.28
C GLN A 48 -4.00 7.55 1.62
N ASP A 49 -2.78 7.28 2.08
CA ASP A 49 -1.97 6.15 1.58
C ASP A 49 -2.66 4.81 1.92
N CYS A 50 -3.16 4.67 3.16
CA CYS A 50 -3.89 3.49 3.62
C CYS A 50 -5.21 3.28 2.84
N GLU A 51 -5.95 4.36 2.57
CA GLU A 51 -7.16 4.29 1.74
C GLU A 51 -6.85 3.83 0.31
N MET A 52 -5.73 4.28 -0.26
CA MET A 52 -5.28 3.84 -1.59
C MET A 52 -4.97 2.34 -1.59
N ILE A 53 -4.27 1.86 -0.57
CA ILE A 53 -3.95 0.43 -0.40
C ILE A 53 -5.25 -0.38 -0.25
N TYR A 54 -6.17 0.07 0.60
CA TYR A 54 -7.45 -0.60 0.85
C TYR A 54 -8.30 -0.73 -0.43
N LYS A 55 -8.37 0.33 -1.25
CA LYS A 55 -9.09 0.31 -2.54
C LYS A 55 -8.55 -0.74 -3.52
N GLN A 56 -7.27 -1.14 -3.41
CA GLN A 56 -6.74 -2.25 -4.21
C GLN A 56 -7.25 -3.61 -3.71
N ILE A 57 -7.55 -3.75 -2.42
CA ILE A 57 -8.00 -5.00 -1.78
C ILE A 57 -9.52 -5.17 -1.91
N VAL A 58 -10.27 -4.08 -1.79
CA VAL A 58 -11.72 -4.09 -1.84
C VAL A 58 -12.20 -3.09 -2.91
N PRO A 59 -12.26 -3.50 -4.19
CA PRO A 59 -12.83 -2.67 -5.24
C PRO A 59 -14.29 -2.35 -4.91
N GLY A 60 -14.62 -1.06 -4.72
CA GLY A 60 -15.98 -0.61 -4.36
C GLY A 60 -16.34 -0.71 -2.87
N GLY A 61 -15.38 -1.04 -1.99
CA GLY A 61 -15.63 -1.03 -0.55
C GLY A 61 -15.72 0.38 0.02
N ASN A 62 -16.75 0.66 0.81
CA ASN A 62 -16.78 1.86 1.65
C ASN A 62 -15.62 1.79 2.66
N ILE A 63 -14.95 2.92 2.85
CA ILE A 63 -13.94 3.07 3.90
C ILE A 63 -14.73 3.09 5.22
N PRO A 64 -14.48 2.20 6.19
CA PRO A 64 -15.13 2.31 7.50
C PRO A 64 -14.77 3.66 8.13
N GLU A 65 -15.78 4.38 8.62
CA GLU A 65 -15.64 5.70 9.27
C GLU A 65 -14.75 5.64 10.51
#